data_AF-A0A3D0UVR0-F1
#
_entry.id   AF-A0A3D0UVR0-F1
#
_cell.length_a   1.000
_cell.length_b   1.000
_cell.length_c   1.000
_cell.angle_alpha   90.00
_cell.angle_beta   90.00
_cell.angle_gamma   90.00
#
_symmetry.space_group_name_H-M   'P 1'
#
loop_
_entity.id
_entity.type
_entity.pdbx_description
1 polymer ?
#
loop_
_entity_poly.entity_id
_entity_poly.type
_entity_poly.pdbx_seq_one_letter_code
_entity_poly.pdbx_strand_id
1 'polypeptide(L)' 'MNDTITLKQGDTLQTLIQDLSWKQKMSVKWYIRKHDIDLSKLDIGSYIFSGEYTSQTFVETIVAGPKYQYQTIKILE' A
#
# COMPACT_ATOMS: atom_id res chain seq x y z
N MET A 1 12.28 -9.34 -4.98
CA MET A 1 11.81 -8.03 -5.46
C MET A 1 11.63 -7.13 -4.25
N ASN A 2 12.13 -5.90 -4.30
CA ASN A 2 11.93 -4.88 -3.27
C ASN A 2 11.23 -3.72 -3.97
N ASP A 3 9.90 -3.66 -3.84
CA ASP A 3 9.08 -2.67 -4.52
C ASP A 3 8.62 -1.63 -3.51
N THR A 4 8.84 -0.36 -3.84
CA THR A 4 8.36 0.77 -3.03
C THR A 4 7.21 1.42 -3.79
N ILE A 5 6.02 1.44 -3.16
CA ILE A 5 4.84 2.12 -3.71
C ILE A 5 4.62 3.39 -2.89
N THR A 6 4.51 4.54 -3.55
CA THR A 6 4.25 5.82 -2.88
C THR A 6 2.87 6.31 -3.25
N LEU A 7 2.04 6.56 -2.23
CA LEU A 7 0.73 7.18 -2.38
C LEU A 7 0.82 8.69 -2.19
N LYS A 8 0.20 9.43 -3.10
CA LYS A 8 0.01 10.88 -3.06
C LYS A 8 -1.46 11.21 -2.80
N GLN A 9 -1.72 12.48 -2.51
CA GLN A 9 -3.08 12.97 -2.34
C GLN A 9 -3.90 12.75 -3.62
N GLY A 10 -5.05 12.07 -3.49
CA GLY A 10 -5.92 11.69 -4.61
C GLY A 10 -5.65 10.29 -5.18
N ASP A 11 -4.57 9.62 -4.77
CA ASP A 11 -4.37 8.22 -5.14
C ASP A 11 -5.39 7.32 -4.45
N THR A 12 -5.70 6.20 -5.11
CA THR A 12 -6.72 5.26 -4.66
C THR A 12 -6.13 3.85 -4.50
N LEU A 13 -6.90 2.94 -3.92
CA LEU A 13 -6.58 1.50 -3.96
C LEU A 13 -6.27 1.00 -5.38
N GLN A 14 -6.92 1.59 -6.39
CA GLN A 14 -6.70 1.20 -7.77
C GLN A 14 -5.27 1.50 -8.23
N THR A 15 -4.67 2.58 -7.73
CA THR A 15 -3.27 2.93 -7.93
C THR A 15 -2.35 1.89 -7.27
N LEU A 16 -2.64 1.48 -6.02
CA LEU A 16 -1.87 0.45 -5.30
C LEU A 16 -1.81 -0.89 -6.02
N ILE A 17 -2.93 -1.30 -6.62
CA ILE A 17 -3.03 -2.61 -7.25
C ILE A 17 -2.74 -2.57 -8.74
N GLN A 18 -2.43 -1.42 -9.35
CA GLN A 18 -2.37 -1.28 -10.81
C GLN A 18 -1.34 -2.21 -11.45
N ASP A 19 -0.20 -2.40 -10.78
CA ASP A 19 0.93 -3.19 -11.26
C ASP A 19 0.80 -4.68 -10.92
N LEU A 20 -0.21 -5.04 -10.13
CA LEU A 20 -0.52 -6.43 -9.83
C LEU A 20 -1.14 -7.12 -11.05
N SER A 21 -0.82 -8.41 -11.21
CA SER A 21 -1.50 -9.27 -12.18
C SER A 21 -3.01 -9.34 -11.92
N TRP A 22 -3.79 -9.68 -12.94
CA TRP A 22 -5.26 -9.79 -12.80
C TRP A 22 -5.68 -10.76 -11.67
N LYS A 23 -4.97 -11.89 -11.52
CA LYS A 23 -5.20 -12.86 -10.45
C LYS A 23 -4.95 -12.26 -9.07
N GLN A 24 -3.83 -11.54 -8.90
CA GLN A 24 -3.50 -10.87 -7.64
C GLN A 24 -4.51 -9.76 -7.30
N LYS A 25 -4.91 -8.94 -8.28
CA LYS A 25 -5.97 -7.92 -8.13
C LYS A 25 -7.26 -8.53 -7.60
N MET A 26 -7.69 -9.66 -8.17
CA MET A 26 -8.91 -10.34 -7.72
C MET A 26 -8.76 -10.91 -6.31
N SER A 27 -7.63 -11.53 -6.01
CA SER A 27 -7.36 -12.06 -4.66
C SER A 27 -7.38 -10.96 -3.59
N VAL A 28 -6.73 -9.82 -3.86
CA VAL A 28 -6.74 -8.64 -2.97
C VAL A 28 -8.16 -8.11 -2.76
N LYS A 29 -8.92 -7.90 -3.84
CA LYS A 29 -10.33 -7.43 -3.76
C LYS A 29 -11.21 -8.41 -2.97
N TRP A 30 -11.01 -9.72 -3.14
CA TRP A 30 -11.77 -10.74 -2.43
C TRP A 30 -11.44 -10.72 -0.94
N TYR A 31 -10.15 -10.59 -0.59
CA TYR A 31 -9.70 -10.49 0.79
C TYR A 31 -10.31 -9.27 1.49
N ILE A 32 -10.24 -8.09 0.88
CA ILE A 32 -10.83 -6.85 1.41
C ILE A 32 -12.32 -7.02 1.69
N ARG A 33 -13.07 -7.58 0.73
CA ARG A 33 -14.52 -7.82 0.89
C ARG A 33 -14.83 -8.84 1.97
N LYS A 34 -14.07 -9.93 2.04
CA LYS A 34 -14.28 -11.01 3.01
C LYS A 34 -14.05 -10.53 4.45
N HIS A 35 -13.10 -9.61 4.63
CA HIS A 35 -12.65 -9.13 5.94
C HIS A 35 -13.20 -7.74 6.29
N ASP A 36 -14.14 -7.20 5.51
CA ASP A 36 -14.76 -5.88 5.69
C ASP A 36 -13.73 -4.76 5.94
N ILE A 37 -12.65 -4.77 5.16
CA ILE A 37 -11.54 -3.84 5.35
C ILE A 37 -11.90 -2.48 4.77
N ASP A 38 -11.98 -1.48 5.65
CA ASP A 38 -12.23 -0.09 5.27
C ASP A 38 -10.97 0.57 4.69
N LEU A 39 -10.93 0.65 3.36
CA LEU A 39 -9.87 1.32 2.60
C LEU A 39 -10.22 2.77 2.23
N SER A 40 -11.32 3.31 2.75
CA SER A 40 -11.64 4.74 2.57
C SER A 40 -10.65 5.64 3.32
N LYS A 41 -9.90 5.07 4.28
CA LYS A 41 -8.91 5.74 5.12
C LYS A 41 -7.48 5.31 4.78
N LEU A 42 -7.17 5.19 3.50
CA LEU A 42 -5.80 4.95 3.07
C LEU A 42 -4.93 6.16 3.41
N ASP A 43 -4.00 5.96 4.34
CA ASP A 43 -3.05 7.00 4.70
C ASP A 43 -2.08 7.28 3.56
N ILE A 44 -1.85 8.56 3.31
CA ILE A 44 -0.90 9.04 2.31
C ILE A 44 0.52 8.79 2.83
N GLY A 45 1.38 8.22 1.98
CA GLY A 45 2.77 7.97 2.33
C GLY A 45 3.40 6.85 1.50
N SER A 46 4.60 6.43 1.91
CA SER A 46 5.35 5.37 1.24
C SER A 46 5.12 4.01 1.91
N TYR A 47 4.74 3.03 1.11
CA TYR A 47 4.59 1.63 1.49
C TYR A 47 5.76 0.84 0.91
N ILE A 48 6.45 0.10 1.77
CA ILE A 48 7.63 -0.68 1.39
C ILE A 48 7.25 -2.15 1.42
N PHE A 49 7.35 -2.81 0.28
CA PHE A 49 7.13 -4.25 0.13
C PHE A 49 8.46 -4.93 -0.19
N SER A 50 8.86 -5.91 0.62
CA SER A 50 10.08 -6.69 0.39
C SER A 50 9.79 -8.18 0.43
N GLY A 51 10.39 -8.92 -0.51
CA GLY A 51 10.24 -10.38 -0.60
C GLY A 51 8.96 -10.84 -1.31
N GLU A 52 8.58 -12.09 -1.08
CA GLU A 52 7.31 -12.65 -1.56
C GLU A 52 6.20 -12.33 -0.54
N TYR A 53 5.08 -11.81 -1.02
CA TYR A 53 3.95 -11.45 -0.18
C TYR A 53 2.66 -12.08 -0.69
N THR A 54 1.84 -12.58 0.24
CA THR A 54 0.48 -13.02 -0.03
C THR A 54 -0.47 -11.81 -0.10
N SER A 55 -1.66 -12.01 -0.67
CA SER A 55 -2.71 -10.98 -0.66
C SER A 55 -3.08 -10.51 0.74
N GLN A 56 -2.98 -11.40 1.74
CA GLN A 56 -3.20 -11.07 3.14
C GLN A 56 -2.15 -10.08 3.64
N THR A 57 -0.86 -10.45 3.58
CA THR A 57 0.25 -9.60 4.04
C THR A 57 0.31 -8.26 3.28
N PHE A 58 -0.07 -8.23 2.01
CA PHE A 58 -0.19 -7.00 1.23
C PHE A 58 -1.25 -6.06 1.83
N VAL A 59 -2.47 -6.58 2.07
CA VAL A 59 -3.56 -5.77 2.61
C VAL A 59 -3.29 -5.38 4.06
N GLU A 60 -2.73 -6.27 4.88
CA GLU A 60 -2.33 -5.95 6.26
C GLU A 60 -1.28 -4.83 6.31
N THR A 61 -0.30 -4.84 5.40
CA THR A 61 0.69 -3.76 5.29
C THR A 61 0.05 -2.43 4.93
N ILE A 62 -0.95 -2.45 4.05
CA ILE A 62 -1.71 -1.25 3.67
C ILE A 62 -2.53 -0.72 4.85
N VAL A 63 -3.23 -1.60 5.56
CA VAL A 63 -4.06 -1.25 6.73
C VAL A 63 -3.21 -0.76 7.90
N ALA A 64 -2.00 -1.30 8.07
CA ALA A 64 -1.05 -0.85 9.08
C ALA A 64 -0.52 0.58 8.85
N GLY A 65 -0.76 1.14 7.65
CA GLY A 65 -0.34 2.48 7.28
C GLY A 65 1.07 2.55 6.68
N PRO A 66 1.44 3.71 6.11
CA PRO A 66 2.71 3.89 5.43
C PRO A 66 3.87 3.87 6.43
N LYS A 67 5.02 3.36 5.99
CA LYS A 67 6.25 3.52 6.75
C LYS A 67 6.84 4.88 6.39
N TYR A 68 6.72 5.85 7.29
CA TYR A 68 7.34 7.15 7.12
C TYR A 68 8.87 7.01 7.17
N GLN A 69 9.53 7.01 6.01
CA GLN A 69 10.93 7.43 5.94
C GLN A 69 10.96 8.96 5.92
N TYR A 70 10.82 9.59 7.08
CA TYR A 70 11.14 11.01 7.20
C TYR A 70 12.64 11.19 6.92
N GLN A 71 13.01 11.73 5.76
CA GLN A 71 14.31 12.39 5.62
C GLN A 71 14.16 13.81 6.17
N THR A 72 14.79 14.06 7.31
CA THR A 72 14.90 15.40 7.90
C THR A 72 15.60 16.34 6.92
N ILE A 73 14.85 17.25 6.30
CA ILE A 73 15.44 18.36 5.56
C ILE A 73 15.78 19.44 6.58
N LYS A 74 17.07 19.58 6.89
CA LYS A 74 17.57 20.72 7.68
C LYS A 74 17.76 21.89 6.72
N ILE A 75 16.91 22.91 6.79
CA ILE A 75 17.19 24.21 6.16
C ILE A 75 18.30 24.84 6.99
N LEU A 76 19.47 25.02 6.39
CA LEU A 76 20.54 25.83 6.98
C LEU A 76 20.22 27.28 6.64
N GLU A 77 19.98 28.11 7.65
CA GLU A 77 20.05 29.57 7.53
C GLU A 77 21.48 30.01 7.21
#